data_AF-A0A1H6SWW2-F1
#
_entry.id   AF-A0A1H6SWW2-F1
#
_cell.length_a   1.000
_cell.length_b   1.000
_cell.length_c   1.000
_cell.angle_alpha   90.00
_cell.angle_beta   90.00
_cell.angle_gamma   90.00
#
_symmetry.space_group_name_H-M   'P 1'
#
loop_
_entity.id
_entity.type
_entity.pdbx_description
1 polymer ?
#
loop_
_entity_poly.entity_id
_entity_poly.type
_entity_poly.pdbx_seq_one_letter_code
_entity_poly.pdbx_strand_id
1 'polypeptide(L)'
;MKKQLSILFLFLSVATFAQEASLARIDSLLNYLNEHDKFMGSLCIMQGDEVVFKQAYGFSEATKGIRANGGTKYKIGSITKTFTATMIMQLVEEKKILLTTKLSRFFPKIENADKITIEQLLYQRTGIKDYANADATLTDVLDKPNMKELILKKIENYTSTFEPDSKHEYSNSNYFVLGLIIEKVTKKSYADNLKIRIADKLGLKNTYYTNEKTDVTKRESYSYTFNGEYWDQVDEWNNDIAFSSGGIISTPEDLTKFIRALFKGNLVSPASFELMKTLKDTYGMALIRFPFGERKFFGHNGRIEGFESTMGYYQQDDMTISFISNGVNYSQNDIMLGILSIYYKSPYRFPVFETLNPEKIKDYVGTYASKDINLKVTIFEKNGALYGQATGQPEFPLTYASEDLFYFQAGGIEMDFSKDGFVLKQGQKKFNYKKE
;
A
#
# COMPACT_ATOMS: atom_id res chain seq x y z
N MET A 1 -15.00 -25.89 -50.44
CA MET A 1 -13.89 -25.86 -49.47
C MET A 1 -13.51 -24.43 -49.14
N LYS A 2 -13.42 -24.12 -47.84
CA LYS A 2 -12.63 -23.07 -47.17
C LYS A 2 -12.75 -21.61 -47.65
N LYS A 3 -13.35 -20.75 -46.81
CA LYS A 3 -12.95 -19.34 -46.59
C LYS A 3 -13.75 -18.69 -45.44
N GLN A 4 -13.63 -19.18 -44.22
CA GLN A 4 -14.04 -18.45 -43.01
C GLN A 4 -13.16 -18.87 -41.83
N LEU A 5 -11.93 -18.38 -41.77
CA LEU A 5 -11.06 -18.51 -40.59
C LEU A 5 -9.92 -17.48 -40.67
N SER A 6 -10.20 -16.19 -40.52
CA SER A 6 -9.14 -15.15 -40.51
C SER A 6 -9.41 -13.92 -39.64
N ILE A 7 -10.58 -13.79 -39.00
CA ILE A 7 -10.89 -12.60 -38.17
C ILE A 7 -10.46 -12.78 -36.71
N LEU A 8 -10.33 -14.02 -36.21
CA LEU A 8 -9.98 -14.28 -34.81
C LEU A 8 -8.50 -13.96 -34.47
N PHE A 9 -7.59 -14.04 -35.44
CA PHE A 9 -6.16 -13.78 -35.22
C PHE A 9 -5.82 -12.28 -35.13
N LEU A 10 -6.58 -11.41 -35.80
CA LEU A 10 -6.31 -9.96 -35.79
C LEU A 10 -6.67 -9.30 -34.45
N PHE A 11 -7.73 -9.79 -33.79
CA PHE A 11 -8.15 -9.26 -32.48
C PHE A 11 -7.22 -9.71 -31.35
N LEU A 12 -6.67 -10.92 -31.40
CA LEU A 12 -5.69 -11.39 -30.41
C LEU A 12 -4.38 -10.59 -30.48
N SER A 13 -3.86 -10.33 -31.69
CA SER A 13 -2.60 -9.59 -31.86
C SER A 13 -2.67 -8.12 -31.46
N VAL A 14 -3.85 -7.48 -31.62
CA VAL A 14 -4.05 -6.08 -31.21
C VAL A 14 -4.16 -5.98 -29.68
N ALA A 15 -4.80 -6.96 -29.03
CA ALA A 15 -4.93 -6.98 -27.58
C ALA A 15 -3.58 -7.16 -26.87
N THR A 16 -2.71 -8.06 -27.37
CA THR A 16 -1.37 -8.29 -26.81
C THR A 16 -0.48 -7.05 -26.99
N PHE A 17 -0.42 -6.48 -28.19
CA PHE A 17 0.37 -5.27 -28.47
C PHE A 17 -0.04 -4.07 -27.60
N ALA A 18 -1.35 -3.89 -27.39
CA ALA A 18 -1.85 -2.80 -26.55
C ALA A 18 -1.57 -2.99 -25.06
N GLN A 19 -1.46 -4.24 -24.59
CA GLN A 19 -1.04 -4.54 -23.21
C GLN A 19 0.47 -4.27 -23.05
N GLU A 20 1.30 -4.73 -23.98
CA GLU A 20 2.74 -4.45 -24.00
C GLU A 20 3.05 -2.94 -23.98
N ALA A 21 2.33 -2.16 -24.79
CA ALA A 21 2.48 -0.70 -24.80
C ALA A 21 2.13 -0.04 -23.45
N SER A 22 1.12 -0.57 -22.74
CA SER A 22 0.74 -0.07 -21.42
C SER A 22 1.83 -0.39 -20.38
N LEU A 23 2.38 -1.60 -20.42
CA LEU A 23 3.45 -2.03 -19.52
C LEU A 23 4.75 -1.25 -19.75
N ALA A 24 5.14 -1.02 -21.02
CA ALA A 24 6.29 -0.18 -21.36
C ALA A 24 6.11 1.27 -20.86
N ARG A 25 4.87 1.79 -20.90
CA ARG A 25 4.57 3.12 -20.39
C ARG A 25 4.60 3.20 -18.86
N ILE A 26 4.25 2.11 -18.15
CA ILE A 26 4.45 1.99 -16.70
C ILE A 26 5.94 2.02 -16.37
N ASP A 27 6.76 1.27 -17.12
CA ASP A 27 8.23 1.28 -16.96
C ASP A 27 8.80 2.68 -17.16
N SER A 28 8.35 3.40 -18.19
CA SER A 28 8.75 4.80 -18.43
C SER A 28 8.33 5.74 -17.29
N LEU A 29 7.13 5.56 -16.72
CA LEU A 29 6.68 6.36 -15.56
C LEU A 29 7.60 6.14 -14.37
N LEU A 30 7.88 4.87 -14.05
CA LEU A 30 8.69 4.52 -12.89
C LEU A 30 10.16 4.90 -13.06
N ASN A 31 10.73 4.79 -14.27
CA ASN A 31 12.04 5.35 -14.57
C ASN A 31 12.06 6.87 -14.40
N TYR A 32 11.08 7.58 -14.97
CA TYR A 32 10.97 9.04 -14.85
C TYR A 32 10.90 9.50 -13.39
N LEU A 33 10.08 8.84 -12.57
CA LEU A 33 9.98 9.14 -11.14
C LEU A 33 11.29 8.85 -10.39
N ASN A 34 11.96 7.74 -10.68
CA ASN A 34 13.24 7.40 -10.06
C ASN A 34 14.35 8.39 -10.46
N GLU A 35 14.42 8.81 -11.73
CA GLU A 35 15.37 9.81 -12.24
C GLU A 35 15.20 11.20 -11.62
N HIS A 36 14.02 11.49 -11.06
CA HIS A 36 13.72 12.74 -10.35
C HIS A 36 13.71 12.58 -8.82
N ASP A 37 14.32 11.50 -8.30
CA ASP A 37 14.40 11.19 -6.88
C ASP A 37 13.03 11.21 -6.18
N LYS A 38 12.02 10.62 -6.81
CA LYS A 38 10.66 10.54 -6.27
C LYS A 38 10.40 9.20 -5.58
N PHE A 39 11.08 8.15 -5.99
CA PHE A 39 11.12 6.89 -5.26
C PHE A 39 12.28 5.98 -5.69
N MET A 40 12.59 4.99 -4.85
CA MET A 40 13.32 3.76 -5.20
C MET A 40 12.47 2.56 -4.78
N GLY A 41 12.46 1.47 -5.55
CA GLY A 41 11.61 0.33 -5.19
C GLY A 41 11.37 -0.67 -6.31
N SER A 42 10.41 -1.57 -6.11
CA SER A 42 10.05 -2.63 -7.05
C SER A 42 8.54 -2.74 -7.25
N LEU A 43 8.14 -3.07 -8.47
CA LEU A 43 6.76 -3.35 -8.87
C LEU A 43 6.67 -4.76 -9.46
N CYS A 44 5.64 -5.51 -9.07
CA CYS A 44 5.20 -6.72 -9.78
C CYS A 44 3.70 -6.64 -10.07
N ILE A 45 3.31 -7.02 -11.29
CA ILE A 45 1.92 -7.21 -11.71
C ILE A 45 1.79 -8.63 -12.28
N MET A 46 0.81 -9.39 -11.79
CA MET A 46 0.43 -10.66 -12.38
C MET A 46 -0.98 -10.60 -12.97
N GLN A 47 -1.16 -11.32 -14.06
CA GLN A 47 -2.44 -11.57 -14.70
C GLN A 47 -2.69 -13.07 -14.66
N GLY A 48 -3.62 -13.52 -13.81
CA GLY A 48 -3.73 -14.93 -13.47
C GLY A 48 -2.44 -15.45 -12.81
N ASP A 49 -1.85 -16.49 -13.38
CA ASP A 49 -0.60 -17.11 -12.89
C ASP A 49 0.66 -16.51 -13.52
N GLU A 50 0.52 -15.63 -14.52
CA GLU A 50 1.63 -15.08 -15.28
C GLU A 50 2.09 -13.73 -14.72
N VAL A 51 3.40 -13.60 -14.49
CA VAL A 51 4.04 -12.32 -14.18
C VAL A 51 4.14 -11.53 -15.48
N VAL A 52 3.30 -10.50 -15.63
CA VAL A 52 3.29 -9.64 -16.82
C VAL A 52 4.22 -8.43 -16.67
N PHE A 53 4.52 -8.02 -15.45
CA PHE A 53 5.46 -6.94 -15.16
C PHE A 53 6.26 -7.24 -13.90
N LYS A 54 7.58 -7.08 -13.94
CA LYS A 54 8.44 -7.18 -12.77
C LYS A 54 9.71 -6.36 -12.99
N GLN A 55 9.81 -5.22 -12.29
CA GLN A 55 10.97 -4.34 -12.39
C GLN A 55 11.31 -3.71 -11.04
N ALA A 56 12.56 -3.28 -10.94
CA ALA A 56 13.11 -2.57 -9.79
C ALA A 56 13.87 -1.32 -10.25
N TYR A 57 13.83 -0.28 -9.42
CA TYR A 57 14.33 1.05 -9.71
C TYR A 57 15.16 1.54 -8.52
N GLY A 58 16.25 2.26 -8.81
CA GLY A 58 17.14 2.79 -7.78
C GLY A 58 18.05 1.72 -7.16
N PHE A 59 18.32 1.87 -5.87
CA PHE A 59 19.32 1.11 -5.14
C PHE A 59 18.72 0.28 -4.01
N SER A 60 19.29 -0.90 -3.78
CA SER A 60 19.10 -1.64 -2.53
C SER A 60 20.14 -1.25 -1.47
N GLU A 61 21.31 -0.74 -1.92
CA GLU A 61 22.32 -0.07 -1.09
C GLU A 61 22.94 1.12 -1.82
N ALA A 62 22.46 2.33 -1.52
CA ALA A 62 22.86 3.56 -2.20
C ALA A 62 24.35 3.90 -1.98
N THR A 63 24.85 3.81 -0.75
CA THR A 63 26.25 4.15 -0.39
C THR A 63 27.29 3.33 -1.16
N LYS A 64 26.96 2.07 -1.49
CA LYS A 64 27.83 1.18 -2.28
C LYS A 64 27.43 1.09 -3.76
N GLY A 65 26.39 1.83 -4.18
CA GLY A 65 25.89 1.80 -5.56
C GLY A 65 25.27 0.47 -5.99
N ILE A 66 24.80 -0.37 -5.06
CA ILE A 66 24.19 -1.66 -5.39
C ILE A 66 22.76 -1.43 -5.86
N ARG A 67 22.50 -1.68 -7.14
CA ARG A 67 21.18 -1.51 -7.75
C ARG A 67 20.18 -2.55 -7.25
N ALA A 68 18.94 -2.11 -7.06
CA ALA A 68 17.83 -3.02 -6.87
C ALA A 68 17.56 -3.84 -8.16
N ASN A 69 17.01 -5.04 -8.03
CA ASN A 69 16.62 -5.90 -9.15
C ASN A 69 15.31 -6.63 -8.82
N GLY A 70 14.74 -7.35 -9.79
CA GLY A 70 13.46 -8.06 -9.62
C GLY A 70 13.42 -9.14 -8.53
N GLY A 71 14.54 -9.42 -7.85
CA GLY A 71 14.60 -10.30 -6.69
C GLY A 71 15.03 -9.62 -5.38
N THR A 72 15.12 -8.29 -5.37
CA THR A 72 15.37 -7.51 -4.16
C THR A 72 14.23 -7.70 -3.17
N LYS A 73 14.59 -7.91 -1.91
CA LYS A 73 13.70 -8.16 -0.78
C LYS A 73 13.62 -6.94 0.12
N TYR A 74 12.42 -6.71 0.61
CA TYR A 74 12.05 -5.52 1.36
C TYR A 74 11.27 -5.91 2.60
N LYS A 75 11.37 -5.12 3.68
CA LYS A 75 10.41 -5.24 4.79
C LYS A 75 9.04 -4.77 4.30
N ILE A 76 7.99 -5.57 4.53
CA ILE A 76 6.65 -5.32 3.95
C ILE A 76 5.70 -4.61 4.91
N GLY A 77 6.18 -4.25 6.10
CA GLY A 77 5.38 -3.63 7.15
C GLY A 77 4.06 -4.37 7.38
N SER A 78 2.98 -3.61 7.54
CA SER A 78 1.65 -4.13 7.91
C SER A 78 1.00 -5.11 6.94
N ILE A 79 1.53 -5.33 5.73
CA ILE A 79 1.10 -6.46 4.89
C ILE A 79 1.29 -7.80 5.64
N THR A 80 2.28 -7.86 6.54
CA THR A 80 2.53 -8.95 7.49
C THR A 80 1.26 -9.42 8.21
N LYS A 81 0.34 -8.51 8.54
CA LYS A 81 -0.92 -8.84 9.23
C LYS A 81 -1.77 -9.83 8.43
N THR A 82 -1.74 -9.77 7.10
CA THR A 82 -2.47 -10.69 6.22
C THR A 82 -1.92 -12.12 6.36
N PHE A 83 -0.60 -12.28 6.50
CA PHE A 83 0.04 -13.58 6.76
C PHE A 83 -0.33 -14.10 8.16
N THR A 84 -0.26 -13.23 9.17
CA THR A 84 -0.65 -13.57 10.55
C THR A 84 -2.12 -14.00 10.63
N ALA A 85 -3.04 -13.25 10.01
CA ALA A 85 -4.46 -13.60 9.96
C ALA A 85 -4.68 -14.95 9.27
N THR A 86 -3.99 -15.20 8.16
CA THR A 86 -4.04 -16.49 7.46
C THR A 86 -3.61 -17.65 8.37
N MET A 87 -2.50 -17.50 9.10
CA MET A 87 -2.04 -18.53 10.04
C MET A 87 -3.01 -18.74 11.21
N ILE A 88 -3.62 -17.67 11.73
CA ILE A 88 -4.67 -17.78 12.77
C ILE A 88 -5.88 -18.55 12.24
N MET A 89 -6.35 -18.24 11.03
CA MET A 89 -7.49 -18.94 10.42
C MET A 89 -7.19 -20.42 10.16
N GLN A 90 -5.97 -20.76 9.72
CA GLN A 90 -5.55 -22.17 9.64
C GLN A 90 -5.56 -22.87 11.00
N LEU A 91 -5.15 -22.19 12.08
CA LEU A 91 -5.24 -22.76 13.44
C LEU A 91 -6.69 -22.93 13.91
N VAL A 92 -7.60 -22.07 13.45
CA VAL A 92 -9.05 -22.22 13.68
C VAL A 92 -9.58 -23.45 12.93
N GLU A 93 -9.20 -23.64 11.67
CA GLU A 93 -9.57 -24.82 10.87
C GLU A 93 -9.01 -26.12 11.46
N GLU A 94 -7.79 -26.08 11.99
CA GLU A 94 -7.17 -27.17 12.75
C GLU A 94 -7.83 -27.40 14.13
N LYS A 95 -8.84 -26.60 14.51
CA LYS A 95 -9.53 -26.62 15.81
C LYS A 95 -8.61 -26.42 17.01
N LYS A 96 -7.42 -25.84 16.80
CA LYS A 96 -6.45 -25.55 17.87
C LYS A 96 -6.84 -24.32 18.68
N ILE A 97 -7.55 -23.39 18.05
CA ILE A 97 -8.20 -22.23 18.67
C ILE A 97 -9.57 -22.01 18.01
N LEU A 98 -10.44 -21.24 18.65
CA LEU A 98 -11.71 -20.78 18.07
C LEU A 98 -11.68 -19.27 17.93
N LEU A 99 -12.40 -18.72 16.96
CA LEU A 99 -12.60 -17.28 16.82
C LEU A 99 -13.19 -16.64 18.10
N THR A 100 -14.05 -17.38 18.80
CA THR A 100 -14.66 -16.98 20.08
C THR A 100 -13.77 -17.18 21.30
N THR A 101 -12.57 -17.77 21.14
CA THR A 101 -11.63 -17.96 22.26
C THR A 101 -11.29 -16.60 22.87
N LYS A 102 -11.42 -16.50 24.19
CA LYS A 102 -11.08 -15.27 24.92
C LYS A 102 -9.57 -15.07 25.00
N LEU A 103 -9.15 -13.81 24.92
CA LEU A 103 -7.74 -13.41 25.04
C LEU A 103 -7.17 -13.79 26.42
N SER A 104 -7.99 -13.78 27.46
CA SER A 104 -7.61 -14.15 28.83
C SER A 104 -7.05 -15.57 28.96
N ARG A 105 -7.37 -16.48 28.02
CA ARG A 105 -6.76 -17.81 27.95
C ARG A 105 -5.25 -17.76 27.74
N PHE A 106 -4.74 -16.73 27.07
CA PHE A 106 -3.34 -16.59 26.71
C PHE A 106 -2.63 -15.46 27.45
N PHE A 107 -3.33 -14.34 27.66
CA PHE A 107 -2.80 -13.09 28.21
C PHE A 107 -3.82 -12.44 29.16
N PRO A 108 -4.05 -13.02 30.36
CA PRO A 108 -5.08 -12.54 31.30
C PRO A 108 -4.76 -11.18 31.93
N LYS A 109 -3.54 -10.68 31.79
CA LYS A 109 -3.11 -9.37 32.34
C LYS A 109 -3.49 -8.18 31.46
N ILE A 110 -3.81 -8.42 30.19
CA ILE A 110 -4.29 -7.36 29.30
C ILE A 110 -5.69 -6.93 29.78
N GLU A 111 -5.93 -5.64 29.91
CA GLU A 111 -7.23 -5.11 30.32
C GLU A 111 -8.34 -5.60 29.38
N ASN A 112 -9.50 -5.98 29.95
CA ASN A 112 -10.65 -6.56 29.23
C ASN A 112 -10.36 -7.89 28.48
N ALA A 113 -9.26 -8.59 28.78
CA ALA A 113 -8.91 -9.84 28.08
C ALA A 113 -9.97 -10.94 28.17
N ASP A 114 -10.81 -10.94 29.21
CA ASP A 114 -11.95 -11.84 29.40
C ASP A 114 -13.15 -11.51 28.49
N LYS A 115 -13.25 -10.26 28.02
CA LYS A 115 -14.23 -9.82 27.03
C LYS A 115 -13.72 -10.00 25.60
N ILE A 116 -12.44 -9.73 25.35
CA ILE A 116 -11.82 -9.73 24.02
C ILE A 116 -11.71 -11.15 23.44
N THR A 117 -12.07 -11.33 22.16
CA THR A 117 -11.95 -12.58 21.41
C THR A 117 -10.85 -12.56 20.34
N ILE A 118 -10.46 -13.74 19.81
CA ILE A 118 -9.58 -13.85 18.63
C ILE A 118 -10.17 -13.13 17.42
N GLU A 119 -11.49 -13.23 17.21
CA GLU A 119 -12.19 -12.50 16.15
C GLU A 119 -11.99 -10.98 16.29
N GLN A 120 -12.17 -10.43 17.50
CA GLN A 120 -12.03 -9.00 17.73
C GLN A 120 -10.60 -8.51 17.56
N LEU A 121 -9.58 -9.33 17.86
CA LEU A 121 -8.18 -9.04 17.53
C LEU A 121 -7.99 -8.91 16.01
N LEU A 122 -8.49 -9.87 15.24
CA LEU A 122 -8.39 -9.87 13.77
C LEU A 122 -9.10 -8.67 13.12
N TYR A 123 -10.24 -8.26 13.67
CA TYR A 123 -10.99 -7.09 13.18
C TYR A 123 -10.54 -5.75 13.77
N GLN A 124 -9.52 -5.72 14.64
CA GLN A 124 -9.03 -4.50 15.29
C GLN A 124 -10.11 -3.79 16.12
N ARG A 125 -10.84 -4.54 16.97
CA ARG A 125 -11.99 -4.05 17.76
C ARG A 125 -11.84 -4.34 19.25
N THR A 126 -10.63 -4.15 19.80
CA THR A 126 -10.29 -4.61 21.15
C THR A 126 -10.18 -3.52 22.21
N GLY A 127 -10.00 -2.27 21.79
CA GLY A 127 -9.61 -1.19 22.71
C GLY A 127 -8.16 -1.24 23.17
N ILE A 128 -7.35 -2.21 22.70
CA ILE A 128 -5.92 -2.29 23.07
C ILE A 128 -5.16 -1.20 22.32
N LYS A 129 -4.61 -0.24 23.08
CA LYS A 129 -3.82 0.87 22.56
C LYS A 129 -2.69 0.39 21.63
N ASP A 130 -2.45 1.14 20.56
CA ASP A 130 -1.38 0.85 19.60
C ASP A 130 0.02 1.17 20.18
N TYR A 131 0.81 0.14 20.46
CA TYR A 131 2.16 0.32 21.02
C TYR A 131 3.09 1.08 20.07
N ALA A 132 2.89 0.97 18.75
CA ALA A 132 3.82 1.52 17.76
C ALA A 132 3.69 3.04 17.59
N ASN A 133 2.48 3.59 17.71
CA ASN A 133 2.20 5.00 17.42
C ASN A 133 1.93 5.83 18.67
N ALA A 134 1.62 5.20 19.81
CA ALA A 134 1.12 5.91 20.98
C ALA A 134 1.96 5.69 22.25
N ASP A 135 3.10 5.02 22.14
CA ASP A 135 4.07 4.82 23.23
C ASP A 135 5.41 5.47 22.89
N ALA A 136 5.61 6.69 23.40
CA ALA A 136 6.87 7.44 23.27
C ALA A 136 8.07 6.73 23.89
N THR A 137 7.85 5.70 24.72
CA THR A 137 8.90 4.91 25.38
C THR A 137 9.14 3.57 24.67
N LEU A 138 8.61 3.38 23.45
CA LEU A 138 8.93 2.20 22.64
C LEU A 138 10.41 2.18 22.23
N THR A 139 11.04 3.35 22.09
CA THR A 139 12.47 3.47 21.81
C THR A 139 13.33 2.85 22.91
N ASP A 140 12.85 2.81 24.16
CA ASP A 140 13.61 2.29 25.31
C ASP A 140 13.87 0.78 25.24
N VAL A 141 13.06 0.07 24.44
CA VAL A 141 13.20 -1.38 24.25
C VAL A 141 13.98 -1.72 22.99
N LEU A 142 14.35 -0.73 22.16
CA LEU A 142 15.21 -0.94 21.00
C LEU A 142 16.51 -1.64 21.44
N ASP A 143 16.94 -2.61 20.63
CA ASP A 143 18.15 -3.41 20.84
C ASP A 143 18.21 -4.29 22.10
N LYS A 144 17.10 -4.47 22.83
CA LYS A 144 17.03 -5.42 23.95
C LYS A 144 16.85 -6.86 23.45
N PRO A 145 17.57 -7.86 24.02
CA PRO A 145 17.44 -9.26 23.59
C PRO A 145 16.07 -9.88 23.92
N ASN A 146 15.33 -9.30 24.88
CA ASN A 146 13.98 -9.70 25.29
C ASN A 146 12.91 -8.66 24.85
N MET A 147 13.12 -8.05 23.68
CA MET A 147 12.26 -6.97 23.16
C MET A 147 10.79 -7.39 23.10
N LYS A 148 10.48 -8.60 22.63
CA LYS A 148 9.09 -9.07 22.53
C LYS A 148 8.40 -9.14 23.90
N GLU A 149 9.09 -9.62 24.92
CA GLU A 149 8.57 -9.68 26.29
C GLU A 149 8.36 -8.28 26.87
N LEU A 150 9.25 -7.33 26.58
CA LEU A 150 9.12 -5.95 27.03
C LEU A 150 7.95 -5.23 26.35
N ILE A 151 7.74 -5.44 25.05
CA ILE A 151 6.58 -4.92 24.32
C ILE A 151 5.28 -5.53 24.88
N LEU A 152 5.24 -6.84 25.12
CA LEU A 152 4.09 -7.47 25.75
C LEU A 152 3.79 -6.86 27.12
N LYS A 153 4.81 -6.63 27.97
CA LYS A 153 4.62 -5.97 29.27
C LYS A 153 4.05 -4.56 29.14
N LYS A 154 4.44 -3.81 28.11
CA LYS A 154 3.83 -2.50 27.81
C LYS A 154 2.36 -2.64 27.44
N ILE A 155 2.04 -3.57 26.55
CA ILE A 155 0.66 -3.89 26.13
C ILE A 155 -0.21 -4.31 27.33
N GLU A 156 0.33 -5.14 28.24
CA GLU A 156 -0.35 -5.56 29.48
C GLU A 156 -0.66 -4.37 30.42
N ASN A 157 0.10 -3.28 30.33
CA ASN A 157 -0.04 -2.11 31.21
C ASN A 157 -0.82 -0.95 30.57
N TYR A 158 -1.26 -1.06 29.32
CA TYR A 158 -2.06 0.00 28.71
C TYR A 158 -3.50 -0.02 29.22
N THR A 159 -4.03 1.17 29.48
CA THR A 159 -5.47 1.36 29.67
C THR A 159 -6.20 1.21 28.34
N SER A 160 -7.33 0.50 28.36
CA SER A 160 -8.20 0.33 27.21
C SER A 160 -8.76 1.68 26.73
N THR A 161 -8.75 1.91 25.41
CA THR A 161 -9.21 3.18 24.81
C THR A 161 -10.70 3.21 24.50
N PHE A 162 -11.38 2.05 24.51
CA PHE A 162 -12.82 1.89 24.34
C PHE A 162 -13.27 0.47 24.71
N GLU A 163 -14.56 0.27 25.02
CA GLU A 163 -15.10 -1.07 25.28
C GLU A 163 -14.94 -2.00 24.07
N PRO A 164 -14.45 -3.25 24.24
CA PRO A 164 -14.28 -4.19 23.15
C PRO A 164 -15.54 -4.32 22.27
N ASP A 165 -15.32 -4.39 20.96
CA ASP A 165 -16.33 -4.47 19.90
C ASP A 165 -17.21 -3.23 19.66
N SER A 166 -17.14 -2.20 20.51
CA SER A 166 -17.96 -1.00 20.34
C SER A 166 -17.61 -0.18 19.09
N LYS A 167 -16.35 -0.21 18.64
CA LYS A 167 -15.87 0.41 17.39
C LYS A 167 -14.61 -0.28 16.86
N HIS A 168 -14.22 0.09 15.64
CA HIS A 168 -12.93 -0.27 15.04
C HIS A 168 -11.88 0.81 15.35
N GLU A 169 -10.68 0.39 15.74
CA GLU A 169 -9.51 1.27 15.86
C GLU A 169 -8.24 0.46 15.58
N TYR A 170 -7.42 0.94 14.64
CA TYR A 170 -6.21 0.23 14.23
C TYR A 170 -5.17 0.17 15.35
N SER A 171 -4.66 -1.02 15.64
CA SER A 171 -3.62 -1.22 16.64
C SER A 171 -2.65 -2.33 16.26
N ASN A 172 -1.34 -2.05 16.30
CA ASN A 172 -0.32 -3.07 16.07
C ASN A 172 -0.29 -4.10 17.19
N SER A 173 -0.70 -3.72 18.41
CA SER A 173 -0.78 -4.60 19.59
C SER A 173 -1.66 -5.82 19.33
N ASN A 174 -2.77 -5.65 18.60
CA ASN A 174 -3.68 -6.75 18.28
C ASN A 174 -2.98 -7.86 17.49
N TYR A 175 -2.25 -7.48 16.43
CA TYR A 175 -1.54 -8.45 15.60
C TYR A 175 -0.26 -8.97 16.23
N PHE A 176 0.44 -8.13 17.01
CA PHE A 176 1.59 -8.55 17.80
C PHE A 176 1.22 -9.70 18.75
N VAL A 177 0.12 -9.54 19.49
CA VAL A 177 -0.42 -10.55 20.39
C VAL A 177 -0.88 -11.79 19.62
N LEU A 178 -1.53 -11.65 18.45
CA LEU A 178 -1.88 -12.81 17.60
C LEU A 178 -0.66 -13.64 17.22
N GLY A 179 0.49 -13.03 16.90
CA GLY A 179 1.73 -13.78 16.67
C GLY A 179 2.20 -14.57 17.90
N LEU A 180 2.10 -13.98 19.09
CA LEU A 180 2.45 -14.70 20.33
C LEU A 180 1.45 -15.84 20.63
N ILE A 181 0.17 -15.69 20.24
CA ILE A 181 -0.81 -16.79 20.30
C ILE A 181 -0.39 -17.92 19.36
N ILE A 182 0.03 -17.63 18.13
CA ILE A 182 0.54 -18.63 17.17
C ILE A 182 1.70 -19.41 17.81
N GLU A 183 2.69 -18.73 18.39
CA GLU A 183 3.84 -19.37 19.05
C GLU A 183 3.39 -20.22 20.25
N LYS A 184 2.50 -19.71 21.11
CA LYS A 184 1.99 -20.43 22.29
C LYS A 184 1.21 -21.69 21.92
N VAL A 185 0.38 -21.64 20.86
CA VAL A 185 -0.47 -22.74 20.42
C VAL A 185 0.32 -23.81 19.69
N THR A 186 1.29 -23.42 18.86
CA THR A 186 2.04 -24.36 18.01
C THR A 186 3.35 -24.83 18.62
N LYS A 187 3.85 -24.13 19.65
CA LYS A 187 5.19 -24.34 20.24
C LYS A 187 6.33 -24.22 19.23
N LYS A 188 6.11 -23.45 18.17
CA LYS A 188 7.06 -23.15 17.09
C LYS A 188 7.23 -21.64 16.99
N SER A 189 8.37 -21.20 16.51
CA SER A 189 8.61 -19.77 16.28
C SER A 189 7.63 -19.21 15.24
N TYR A 190 7.44 -17.90 15.24
CA TYR A 190 6.67 -17.22 14.18
C TYR A 190 7.26 -17.48 12.79
N ALA A 191 8.60 -17.47 12.67
CA ALA A 191 9.30 -17.78 11.42
C ALA A 191 9.00 -19.19 10.91
N ASP A 192 9.01 -20.20 11.78
CA ASP A 192 8.70 -21.59 11.41
C ASP A 192 7.23 -21.73 10.98
N ASN A 193 6.31 -21.06 11.67
CA ASN A 193 4.91 -21.07 11.28
C ASN A 193 4.74 -20.42 9.91
N LEU A 194 5.30 -19.23 9.67
CA LEU A 194 5.25 -18.56 8.37
C LEU A 194 5.80 -19.48 7.26
N LYS A 195 6.96 -20.09 7.51
CA LYS A 195 7.63 -20.98 6.56
C LYS A 195 6.77 -22.19 6.22
N ILE A 196 6.39 -22.99 7.21
CA ILE A 196 5.70 -24.28 7.01
C ILE A 196 4.26 -24.07 6.52
N ARG A 197 3.58 -23.05 7.04
CA ARG A 197 2.15 -22.87 6.83
C ARG A 197 1.81 -22.15 5.53
N ILE A 198 2.71 -21.29 5.06
CA ILE A 198 2.48 -20.42 3.91
C ILE A 198 3.62 -20.54 2.89
N ALA A 199 4.85 -20.16 3.26
CA ALA A 199 5.92 -19.97 2.29
C ALA A 199 6.27 -21.26 1.52
N ASP A 200 6.44 -22.38 2.22
CA ASP A 200 6.77 -23.67 1.59
C ASP A 200 5.62 -24.20 0.73
N LYS A 201 4.36 -24.03 1.16
CA LYS A 201 3.18 -24.49 0.41
C LYS A 201 3.00 -23.78 -0.93
N LEU A 202 3.37 -22.51 -0.98
CA LEU A 202 3.23 -21.67 -2.17
C LEU A 202 4.56 -21.47 -2.93
N GLY A 203 5.66 -22.02 -2.42
CA GLY A 203 7.00 -21.81 -2.99
C GLY A 203 7.49 -20.37 -2.92
N LEU A 204 7.12 -19.60 -1.89
CA LEU A 204 7.54 -18.20 -1.67
C LEU A 204 8.97 -18.16 -1.13
N LYS A 205 9.95 -18.39 -2.00
CA LYS A 205 11.36 -18.54 -1.64
C LYS A 205 12.01 -17.28 -1.05
N ASN A 206 11.38 -16.13 -1.19
CA ASN A 206 11.91 -14.85 -0.73
C ASN A 206 11.04 -14.23 0.39
N THR A 207 10.08 -14.97 0.96
CA THR A 207 9.24 -14.51 2.07
C THR A 207 9.65 -15.19 3.38
N TYR A 208 10.11 -14.40 4.35
CA TYR A 208 10.53 -14.92 5.66
C TYR A 208 10.48 -13.86 6.77
N TYR A 209 10.73 -14.31 7.99
CA TYR A 209 10.92 -13.48 9.17
C TYR A 209 12.30 -13.77 9.76
N THR A 210 13.10 -12.74 10.05
CA THR A 210 14.42 -12.86 10.67
C THR A 210 14.72 -11.63 11.51
N ASN A 211 15.59 -11.78 12.52
CA ASN A 211 16.18 -10.68 13.28
C ASN A 211 17.66 -10.45 12.92
N GLU A 212 18.18 -11.17 11.91
CA GLU A 212 19.48 -10.87 11.32
C GLU A 212 19.45 -9.45 10.73
N LYS A 213 20.59 -8.75 10.82
CA LYS A 213 20.79 -7.46 10.16
C LYS A 213 20.73 -7.64 8.64
N THR A 214 20.26 -6.60 7.95
CA THR A 214 20.13 -6.58 6.50
C THR A 214 21.43 -6.96 5.80
N ASP A 215 21.36 -7.97 4.91
CA ASP A 215 22.44 -8.50 4.11
C ASP A 215 22.10 -8.40 2.61
N VAL A 216 22.70 -7.39 1.97
CA VAL A 216 22.54 -7.10 0.53
C VAL A 216 23.02 -8.25 -0.36
N THR A 217 23.90 -9.13 0.11
CA THR A 217 24.35 -10.31 -0.65
C THR A 217 23.24 -11.35 -0.78
N LYS A 218 22.27 -11.36 0.15
CA LYS A 218 21.03 -12.14 0.07
C LYS A 218 19.96 -11.44 -0.78
N ARG A 219 20.28 -10.30 -1.39
CA ARG A 219 19.37 -9.37 -2.08
C ARG A 219 18.38 -8.69 -1.14
N GLU A 220 18.72 -8.50 0.12
CA GLU A 220 17.95 -7.62 1.01
C GLU A 220 18.28 -6.15 0.71
N SER A 221 17.38 -5.25 1.09
CA SER A 221 17.50 -3.81 0.84
C SER A 221 17.57 -3.07 2.16
N TYR A 222 18.35 -1.99 2.22
CA TYR A 222 18.15 -0.94 3.21
C TYR A 222 16.97 -0.03 2.81
N SER A 223 16.47 0.75 3.77
CA SER A 223 15.49 1.81 3.52
C SER A 223 16.11 3.20 3.65
N TYR A 224 15.44 4.20 3.06
CA TYR A 224 15.96 5.53 2.86
C TYR A 224 14.90 6.61 3.11
N THR A 225 15.36 7.78 3.54
CA THR A 225 14.61 9.04 3.50
C THR A 225 15.30 10.00 2.54
N PHE A 226 14.54 10.83 1.83
CA PHE A 226 15.13 11.86 0.97
C PHE A 226 15.32 13.15 1.78
N ASN A 227 16.50 13.76 1.70
CA ASN A 227 16.83 14.98 2.45
C ASN A 227 16.72 16.27 1.63
N GLY A 228 16.34 16.17 0.35
CA GLY A 228 16.29 17.29 -0.59
C GLY A 228 17.32 17.19 -1.71
N GLU A 229 18.41 16.44 -1.48
CA GLU A 229 19.51 16.30 -2.43
C GLU A 229 19.87 14.82 -2.67
N TYR A 230 19.87 13.99 -1.63
CA TYR A 230 20.21 12.57 -1.72
C TYR A 230 19.37 11.69 -0.78
N TRP A 231 19.48 10.39 -0.99
CA TRP A 231 18.83 9.35 -0.20
C TRP A 231 19.68 8.98 1.02
N ASP A 232 19.26 9.40 2.20
CA ASP A 232 19.87 9.04 3.48
C ASP A 232 19.34 7.70 3.96
N GLN A 233 20.26 6.78 4.31
CA GLN A 233 19.89 5.49 4.84
C GLN A 233 19.21 5.66 6.22
N VAL A 234 18.08 4.99 6.41
CA VAL A 234 17.39 4.91 7.70
C VAL A 234 18.00 3.80 8.55
N ASP A 235 18.17 4.06 9.84
CA ASP A 235 18.66 3.06 10.79
C ASP A 235 17.75 1.84 10.84
N GLU A 236 18.36 0.66 10.73
CA GLU A 236 17.65 -0.61 10.75
C GLU A 236 17.23 -0.99 12.17
N TRP A 237 15.93 -1.24 12.35
CA TRP A 237 15.37 -1.76 13.58
C TRP A 237 15.46 -3.29 13.64
N ASN A 238 15.57 -3.82 14.85
CA ASN A 238 15.33 -5.24 15.09
C ASN A 238 13.87 -5.57 14.75
N ASN A 239 13.64 -6.57 13.90
CA ASN A 239 12.31 -6.90 13.40
C ASN A 239 11.33 -7.36 14.50
N ASP A 240 11.81 -7.77 15.68
CA ASP A 240 10.96 -8.03 16.85
C ASP A 240 10.16 -6.78 17.30
N ILE A 241 10.55 -5.56 16.91
CA ILE A 241 9.76 -4.37 17.22
C ILE A 241 8.39 -4.42 16.56
N ALA A 242 8.32 -4.93 15.32
CA ALA A 242 7.07 -5.06 14.57
C ALA A 242 6.53 -6.50 14.64
N PHE A 243 7.41 -7.49 14.74
CA PHE A 243 7.12 -8.91 14.86
C PHE A 243 6.02 -9.34 13.86
N SER A 244 4.99 -10.03 14.33
CA SER A 244 3.83 -10.50 13.56
C SER A 244 2.86 -9.42 13.12
N SER A 245 3.11 -8.16 13.49
CA SER A 245 2.34 -7.01 13.01
C SER A 245 2.99 -6.34 11.80
N GLY A 246 4.30 -6.53 11.55
CA GLY A 246 4.99 -5.80 10.48
C GLY A 246 6.38 -6.28 10.04
N GLY A 247 6.93 -7.36 10.62
CA GLY A 247 8.34 -7.74 10.46
C GLY A 247 8.65 -8.76 9.36
N ILE A 248 7.72 -9.09 8.46
CA ILE A 248 8.03 -9.98 7.33
C ILE A 248 8.87 -9.24 6.28
N ILE A 249 9.81 -9.97 5.69
CA ILE A 249 10.58 -9.60 4.50
C ILE A 249 10.01 -10.38 3.31
N SER A 250 9.82 -9.72 2.16
CA SER A 250 9.32 -10.36 0.94
C SER A 250 9.77 -9.63 -0.33
N THR A 251 9.42 -10.18 -1.49
CA THR A 251 9.45 -9.49 -2.80
C THR A 251 8.03 -9.16 -3.27
N PRO A 252 7.85 -8.20 -4.19
CA PRO A 252 6.55 -7.96 -4.82
C PRO A 252 5.98 -9.19 -5.55
N GLU A 253 6.85 -10.02 -6.13
CA GLU A 253 6.44 -11.27 -6.80
C GLU A 253 5.86 -12.29 -5.81
N ASP A 254 6.50 -12.48 -4.65
CA ASP A 254 5.96 -13.42 -3.66
C ASP A 254 4.68 -12.88 -3.00
N LEU A 255 4.53 -11.56 -2.85
CA LEU A 255 3.30 -10.94 -2.37
C LEU A 255 2.13 -11.11 -3.35
N THR A 256 2.37 -10.93 -4.65
CA THR A 256 1.35 -11.12 -5.69
C THR A 256 0.90 -12.59 -5.77
N LYS A 257 1.81 -13.55 -5.63
CA LYS A 257 1.48 -14.98 -5.51
C LYS A 257 0.68 -15.27 -4.24
N PHE A 258 1.09 -14.73 -3.10
CA PHE A 258 0.42 -14.94 -1.81
C PHE A 258 -1.04 -14.46 -1.83
N ILE A 259 -1.28 -13.20 -2.23
CA ILE A 259 -2.64 -12.65 -2.20
C ILE A 259 -3.56 -13.37 -3.19
N ARG A 260 -3.06 -13.74 -4.38
CA ARG A 260 -3.85 -14.54 -5.32
C ARG A 260 -4.19 -15.91 -4.72
N ALA A 261 -3.20 -16.61 -4.17
CA ALA A 261 -3.42 -17.92 -3.57
C ALA A 261 -4.44 -17.89 -2.41
N LEU A 262 -4.40 -16.83 -1.59
CA LEU A 262 -5.41 -16.60 -0.56
C LEU A 262 -6.82 -16.46 -1.16
N PHE A 263 -6.98 -15.63 -2.19
CA PHE A 263 -8.27 -15.40 -2.86
C PHE A 263 -8.79 -16.58 -3.68
N LYS A 264 -7.90 -17.48 -4.12
CA LYS A 264 -8.27 -18.73 -4.79
C LYS A 264 -8.58 -19.87 -3.81
N GLY A 265 -8.48 -19.64 -2.49
CA GLY A 265 -8.79 -20.65 -1.47
C GLY A 265 -7.68 -21.69 -1.28
N ASN A 266 -6.43 -21.38 -1.64
CA ASN A 266 -5.32 -22.33 -1.56
C ASN A 266 -4.68 -22.41 -0.15
N LEU A 267 -5.03 -21.49 0.75
CA LEU A 267 -4.43 -21.38 2.09
C LEU A 267 -5.39 -21.65 3.24
N VAL A 268 -6.67 -21.36 3.05
CA VAL A 268 -7.77 -21.54 4.00
C VAL A 268 -9.01 -21.97 3.23
N SER A 269 -9.96 -22.61 3.90
CA SER A 269 -11.24 -23.00 3.31
C SER A 269 -12.03 -21.78 2.80
N PRO A 270 -12.94 -21.97 1.83
CA PRO A 270 -13.81 -20.89 1.34
C PRO A 270 -14.59 -20.19 2.47
N ALA A 271 -15.08 -20.94 3.46
CA ALA A 271 -15.81 -20.37 4.59
C ALA A 271 -14.94 -19.43 5.45
N SER A 272 -13.71 -19.85 5.77
CA SER A 272 -12.75 -19.01 6.48
C SER A 272 -12.34 -17.79 5.66
N PHE A 273 -12.14 -17.96 4.35
CA PHE A 273 -11.78 -16.85 3.48
C PHE A 273 -12.89 -15.80 3.40
N GLU A 274 -14.15 -16.20 3.30
CA GLU A 274 -15.28 -15.25 3.31
C GLU A 274 -15.35 -14.47 4.62
N LEU A 275 -15.03 -15.09 5.76
CA LEU A 275 -14.88 -14.36 7.03
C LEU A 275 -13.73 -13.34 6.97
N MET A 276 -12.57 -13.71 6.40
CA MET A 276 -11.44 -12.78 6.30
C MET A 276 -11.74 -11.57 5.41
N LYS A 277 -12.47 -11.80 4.31
CA LYS A 277 -12.82 -10.79 3.30
C LYS A 277 -13.96 -9.88 3.73
N THR A 278 -14.87 -10.36 4.58
CA THR A 278 -16.01 -9.57 5.08
C THR A 278 -15.52 -8.36 5.87
N LEU A 279 -15.88 -7.16 5.43
CA LEU A 279 -15.50 -5.93 6.11
C LEU A 279 -16.49 -5.64 7.25
N LYS A 280 -15.95 -5.37 8.44
CA LYS A 280 -16.68 -4.67 9.51
C LYS A 280 -16.17 -3.23 9.53
N ASP A 281 -17.08 -2.27 9.40
CA ASP A 281 -16.75 -0.87 9.05
C ASP A 281 -15.93 -0.80 7.74
N THR A 282 -14.62 -0.60 7.83
CA THR A 282 -13.70 -0.50 6.69
C THR A 282 -12.61 -1.58 6.68
N TYR A 283 -12.67 -2.56 7.60
CA TYR A 283 -11.59 -3.53 7.83
C TYR A 283 -12.11 -4.97 7.92
N GLY A 284 -11.49 -5.89 7.16
CA GLY A 284 -11.67 -7.34 7.27
C GLY A 284 -10.65 -7.96 8.24
N MET A 285 -10.44 -9.27 8.21
CA MET A 285 -9.36 -9.89 9.02
C MET A 285 -8.01 -9.70 8.30
N ALA A 286 -7.41 -8.52 8.48
CA ALA A 286 -6.24 -8.02 7.74
C ALA A 286 -6.42 -7.91 6.22
N LEU A 287 -7.64 -7.63 5.77
CA LEU A 287 -7.92 -7.23 4.40
C LEU A 287 -8.65 -5.89 4.40
N ILE A 288 -8.16 -4.96 3.59
CA ILE A 288 -8.82 -3.69 3.31
C ILE A 288 -9.18 -3.62 1.83
N ARG A 289 -10.12 -2.73 1.51
CA ARG A 289 -10.57 -2.48 0.14
C ARG A 289 -10.11 -1.11 -0.31
N PHE A 290 -9.45 -1.03 -1.46
CA PHE A 290 -9.02 0.22 -2.07
C PHE A 290 -9.66 0.40 -3.46
N PRO A 291 -10.26 1.57 -3.73
CA PRO A 291 -10.91 1.85 -5.00
C PRO A 291 -9.91 2.35 -6.04
N PHE A 292 -10.16 2.01 -7.32
CA PHE A 292 -9.58 2.64 -8.49
C PHE A 292 -10.67 2.78 -9.57
N GLY A 293 -11.26 3.97 -9.67
CA GLY A 293 -12.53 4.14 -10.38
C GLY A 293 -13.59 3.18 -9.82
N GLU A 294 -14.23 2.41 -10.70
CA GLU A 294 -15.21 1.37 -10.30
C GLU A 294 -14.57 0.08 -9.78
N ARG A 295 -13.25 -0.09 -9.93
CA ARG A 295 -12.54 -1.31 -9.50
C ARG A 295 -12.29 -1.25 -8.00
N LYS A 296 -12.53 -2.38 -7.34
CA LYS A 296 -12.39 -2.53 -5.89
C LYS A 296 -11.39 -3.63 -5.62
N PHE A 297 -10.15 -3.24 -5.40
CA PHE A 297 -9.09 -4.16 -5.02
C PHE A 297 -9.21 -4.50 -3.55
N PHE A 298 -8.83 -5.73 -3.21
CA PHE A 298 -8.61 -6.14 -1.83
C PHE A 298 -7.14 -6.43 -1.58
N GLY A 299 -6.67 -6.15 -0.38
CA GLY A 299 -5.30 -6.43 0.04
C GLY A 299 -4.93 -5.66 1.30
N HIS A 300 -3.70 -5.16 1.37
CA HIS A 300 -3.23 -4.38 2.53
C HIS A 300 -2.05 -3.49 2.13
N ASN A 301 -1.83 -2.41 2.91
CA ASN A 301 -0.65 -1.55 2.80
C ASN A 301 0.31 -1.78 3.98
N GLY A 302 1.56 -1.33 3.87
CA GLY A 302 2.53 -1.45 4.94
C GLY A 302 3.53 -0.32 4.96
N ARG A 303 3.98 0.06 6.16
CA ARG A 303 5.10 0.97 6.38
C ARG A 303 5.93 0.48 7.57
N ILE A 304 7.24 0.54 7.45
CA ILE A 304 8.21 0.25 8.51
C ILE A 304 9.55 0.89 8.12
N GLU A 305 10.20 1.61 9.02
CA GLU A 305 11.39 2.42 8.69
C GLU A 305 11.10 3.35 7.49
N GLY A 306 11.98 3.41 6.48
CA GLY A 306 11.74 4.10 5.21
C GLY A 306 11.06 3.23 4.12
N PHE A 307 10.57 2.03 4.46
CA PHE A 307 9.83 1.19 3.51
C PHE A 307 8.35 1.53 3.48
N GLU A 308 7.77 1.59 2.29
CA GLU A 308 6.32 1.64 2.07
C GLU A 308 5.89 0.57 1.06
N SER A 309 4.72 -0.03 1.24
CA SER A 309 4.29 -1.18 0.44
C SER A 309 2.78 -1.23 0.24
N THR A 310 2.39 -1.76 -0.91
CA THR A 310 1.00 -2.02 -1.31
C THR A 310 0.94 -3.41 -1.94
N MET A 311 -0.09 -4.18 -1.58
CA MET A 311 -0.42 -5.46 -2.20
C MET A 311 -1.92 -5.50 -2.46
N GLY A 312 -2.29 -5.93 -3.67
CA GLY A 312 -3.67 -5.90 -4.14
C GLY A 312 -4.04 -7.04 -5.05
N TYR A 313 -5.32 -7.38 -5.02
CA TYR A 313 -5.97 -8.27 -5.95
C TYR A 313 -7.33 -7.72 -6.39
N TYR A 314 -7.56 -7.71 -7.70
CA TYR A 314 -8.85 -7.42 -8.29
C TYR A 314 -9.42 -8.69 -8.93
N GLN A 315 -10.45 -9.23 -8.30
CA GLN A 315 -10.98 -10.57 -8.59
C GLN A 315 -11.60 -10.68 -9.99
N GLN A 316 -12.30 -9.64 -10.45
CA GLN A 316 -12.98 -9.64 -11.75
C GLN A 316 -11.99 -9.80 -12.91
N ASP A 317 -10.82 -9.20 -12.79
CA ASP A 317 -9.77 -9.30 -13.81
C ASP A 317 -8.76 -10.41 -13.49
N ASP A 318 -8.83 -11.08 -12.34
CA ASP A 318 -7.76 -11.96 -11.83
C ASP A 318 -6.35 -11.30 -11.85
N MET A 319 -6.29 -10.01 -11.53
CA MET A 319 -5.08 -9.19 -11.56
C MET A 319 -4.56 -8.97 -10.14
N THR A 320 -3.29 -9.32 -9.89
CA THR A 320 -2.59 -8.92 -8.67
C THR A 320 -1.51 -7.90 -8.95
N ILE A 321 -1.31 -7.02 -7.98
CA ILE A 321 -0.28 -5.99 -8.02
C ILE A 321 0.38 -5.89 -6.65
N SER A 322 1.70 -5.75 -6.64
CA SER A 322 2.42 -5.34 -5.45
C SER A 322 3.50 -4.34 -5.82
N PHE A 323 3.54 -3.25 -5.06
CA PHE A 323 4.55 -2.19 -5.16
C PHE A 323 5.19 -2.04 -3.79
N ILE A 324 6.52 -2.06 -3.74
CA ILE A 324 7.27 -1.84 -2.50
C ILE A 324 8.34 -0.80 -2.79
N SER A 325 8.31 0.30 -2.05
CA SER A 325 9.33 1.33 -2.04
C SER A 325 10.25 1.16 -0.85
N ASN A 326 11.55 1.37 -1.06
CA ASN A 326 12.55 1.51 0.01
C ASN A 326 13.03 2.94 0.19
N GLY A 327 12.42 3.90 -0.49
CA GLY A 327 12.63 5.33 -0.29
C GLY A 327 11.60 6.07 -1.11
N VAL A 328 10.79 6.90 -0.47
CA VAL A 328 9.79 7.75 -1.14
C VAL A 328 10.04 9.22 -0.85
N ASN A 329 9.89 10.03 -1.89
CA ASN A 329 9.84 11.48 -1.84
C ASN A 329 8.67 11.99 -2.70
N TYR A 330 7.64 11.15 -2.79
CA TYR A 330 6.44 11.37 -3.56
C TYR A 330 5.34 10.47 -2.99
N SER A 331 4.08 10.88 -3.17
CA SER A 331 2.92 10.13 -2.68
C SER A 331 2.88 8.74 -3.32
N GLN A 332 3.05 7.67 -2.53
CA GLN A 332 2.91 6.30 -3.02
C GLN A 332 1.53 6.06 -3.64
N ASN A 333 0.48 6.70 -3.12
CA ASN A 333 -0.85 6.63 -3.70
C ASN A 333 -0.87 7.20 -5.13
N ASP A 334 -0.17 8.30 -5.39
CA ASP A 334 -0.15 8.92 -6.73
C ASP A 334 0.66 8.08 -7.73
N ILE A 335 1.73 7.41 -7.26
CA ILE A 335 2.45 6.40 -8.06
C ILE A 335 1.50 5.26 -8.44
N MET A 336 0.78 4.70 -7.47
CA MET A 336 -0.19 3.62 -7.71
C MET A 336 -1.34 4.04 -8.63
N LEU A 337 -1.86 5.27 -8.48
CA LEU A 337 -2.86 5.84 -9.38
C LEU A 337 -2.31 5.95 -10.81
N GLY A 338 -1.06 6.38 -10.99
CA GLY A 338 -0.40 6.43 -12.29
C GLY A 338 -0.24 5.05 -12.92
N ILE A 339 0.28 4.08 -12.16
CA ILE A 339 0.43 2.68 -12.60
C ILE A 339 -0.92 2.12 -13.06
N LEU A 340 -1.96 2.21 -12.23
CA LEU A 340 -3.28 1.66 -12.53
C LEU A 340 -3.98 2.41 -13.67
N SER A 341 -3.80 3.73 -13.77
CA SER A 341 -4.33 4.51 -14.89
C SER A 341 -3.74 4.07 -16.21
N ILE A 342 -2.42 3.89 -16.28
CA ILE A 342 -1.75 3.40 -17.48
C ILE A 342 -2.15 1.95 -17.78
N TYR A 343 -2.14 1.07 -16.77
CA TYR A 343 -2.51 -0.35 -16.92
C TYR A 343 -3.92 -0.51 -17.50
N TYR A 344 -4.89 0.27 -16.98
CA TYR A 344 -6.27 0.26 -17.45
C TYR A 344 -6.54 1.24 -18.59
N LYS A 345 -5.50 1.75 -19.25
CA LYS A 345 -5.59 2.63 -20.44
C LYS A 345 -6.46 3.87 -20.21
N SER A 346 -6.53 4.34 -18.97
CA SER A 346 -7.13 5.62 -18.62
C SER A 346 -6.16 6.75 -19.01
N PRO A 347 -6.67 7.93 -19.41
CA PRO A 347 -5.81 9.09 -19.64
C PRO A 347 -4.97 9.40 -18.40
N TYR A 348 -3.66 9.48 -18.60
CA TYR A 348 -2.71 9.78 -17.53
C TYR A 348 -1.61 10.67 -18.10
N ARG A 349 -1.19 11.67 -17.34
CA ARG A 349 -0.03 12.52 -17.66
C ARG A 349 1.03 12.27 -16.61
N PHE A 350 2.29 12.18 -17.03
CA PHE A 350 3.37 12.07 -16.06
C PHE A 350 3.37 13.34 -15.18
N PRO A 351 3.64 13.20 -13.87
CA PRO A 351 3.75 14.35 -13.02
C PRO A 351 4.88 15.26 -13.53
N VAL A 352 4.76 16.54 -13.24
CA VAL A 352 5.82 17.51 -13.50
C VAL A 352 6.34 18.00 -12.17
N PHE A 353 7.67 18.07 -12.04
CA PHE A 353 8.36 18.45 -10.81
C PHE A 353 8.94 19.86 -10.84
N GLU A 354 8.65 20.61 -11.89
CA GLU A 354 8.90 22.05 -11.89
C GLU A 354 8.04 22.73 -10.83
N THR A 355 8.61 23.73 -10.18
CA THR A 355 7.89 24.58 -9.24
C THR A 355 7.46 25.85 -9.94
N LEU A 356 6.21 26.26 -9.69
CA LEU A 356 5.75 27.57 -10.12
C LEU A 356 6.59 28.63 -9.40
N ASN A 357 7.09 29.64 -10.12
CA ASN A 357 7.73 30.79 -9.50
C ASN A 357 6.71 31.44 -8.52
N PRO A 358 7.02 31.55 -7.21
CA PRO A 358 6.10 32.12 -6.22
C PRO A 358 5.57 33.51 -6.61
N GLU A 359 6.35 34.31 -7.34
CA GLU A 359 5.93 35.63 -7.80
C GLU A 359 4.78 35.60 -8.81
N LYS A 360 4.60 34.48 -9.54
CA LYS A 360 3.54 34.29 -10.54
C LYS A 360 2.23 33.78 -9.94
N ILE A 361 2.22 33.26 -8.72
CA ILE A 361 1.02 32.69 -8.09
C ILE A 361 -0.16 33.69 -8.12
N LYS A 362 0.12 34.96 -7.81
CA LYS A 362 -0.87 36.04 -7.78
C LYS A 362 -1.58 36.26 -9.12
N ASP A 363 -0.96 35.88 -10.24
CA ASP A 363 -1.51 36.09 -11.58
C ASP A 363 -2.73 35.17 -11.81
N TYR A 364 -2.73 33.99 -11.19
CA TYR A 364 -3.78 32.97 -11.32
C TYR A 364 -4.88 33.07 -10.26
N VAL A 365 -4.64 33.76 -9.14
CA VAL A 365 -5.65 33.90 -8.06
C VAL A 365 -6.80 34.78 -8.54
N GLY A 366 -8.03 34.33 -8.31
CA GLY A 366 -9.25 35.06 -8.68
C GLY A 366 -10.48 34.17 -8.75
N THR A 367 -11.64 34.80 -8.96
CA THR A 367 -12.87 34.08 -9.29
C THR A 367 -13.06 34.10 -10.79
N TYR A 368 -13.42 32.95 -11.35
CA TYR A 368 -13.60 32.78 -12.77
C TYR A 368 -15.00 32.25 -13.05
N ALA A 369 -15.66 32.83 -14.07
CA ALA A 369 -16.99 32.44 -14.51
C ALA A 369 -16.95 31.92 -15.94
N SER A 370 -17.75 30.89 -16.22
CA SER A 370 -17.93 30.36 -17.57
C SER A 370 -19.30 30.74 -18.13
N LYS A 371 -19.36 31.03 -19.43
CA LYS A 371 -20.64 31.11 -20.16
C LYS A 371 -21.10 29.73 -20.64
N ASP A 372 -20.20 28.76 -20.67
CA ASP A 372 -20.46 27.39 -21.15
C ASP A 372 -21.13 26.54 -20.06
N ILE A 373 -20.85 26.86 -18.79
CA ILE A 373 -21.43 26.20 -17.62
C ILE A 373 -21.67 27.22 -16.50
N ASN A 374 -22.86 27.19 -15.89
CA ASN A 374 -23.21 28.07 -14.76
C ASN A 374 -22.58 27.59 -13.45
N LEU A 375 -21.25 27.50 -13.43
CA LEU A 375 -20.46 27.05 -12.30
C LEU A 375 -19.19 27.90 -12.23
N LYS A 376 -19.06 28.74 -11.20
CA LYS A 376 -17.85 29.52 -10.98
C LYS A 376 -16.76 28.68 -10.33
N VAL A 377 -15.51 29.01 -10.60
CA VAL A 377 -14.33 28.40 -9.99
C VAL A 377 -13.49 29.51 -9.37
N THR A 378 -13.22 29.39 -8.08
CA THR A 378 -12.30 30.26 -7.36
C THR A 378 -10.93 29.60 -7.30
N ILE A 379 -9.91 30.33 -7.74
CA ILE A 379 -8.51 29.94 -7.64
C ILE A 379 -7.87 30.76 -6.52
N PHE A 380 -7.20 30.08 -5.58
CA PHE A 380 -6.58 30.71 -4.43
C PHE A 380 -5.27 30.01 -4.04
N GLU A 381 -4.43 30.72 -3.30
CA GLU A 381 -3.18 30.18 -2.76
C GLU A 381 -3.38 29.63 -1.36
N LYS A 382 -2.73 28.50 -1.08
CA LYS A 382 -2.68 27.87 0.24
C LYS A 382 -1.34 27.13 0.37
N ASN A 383 -0.51 27.58 1.32
CA ASN A 383 0.81 27.00 1.62
C ASN A 383 1.76 26.99 0.40
N GLY A 384 1.79 28.06 -0.38
CA GLY A 384 2.64 28.23 -1.57
C GLY A 384 2.16 27.47 -2.81
N ALA A 385 0.96 26.87 -2.79
CA ALA A 385 0.38 26.13 -3.90
C ALA A 385 -0.99 26.68 -4.29
N LEU A 386 -1.39 26.49 -5.55
CA LEU A 386 -2.71 26.88 -6.04
C LEU A 386 -3.75 25.79 -5.77
N TYR A 387 -4.94 26.21 -5.38
CA TYR A 387 -6.11 25.39 -5.20
C TYR A 387 -7.26 25.97 -6.03
N GLY A 388 -8.09 25.07 -6.56
CA GLY A 388 -9.35 25.42 -7.19
C GLY A 388 -10.53 25.00 -6.32
N GLN A 389 -11.59 25.79 -6.31
CA GLN A 389 -12.87 25.42 -5.71
C GLN A 389 -14.01 25.83 -6.62
N ALA A 390 -14.75 24.83 -7.12
CA ALA A 390 -15.99 25.09 -7.82
C ALA A 390 -17.13 25.39 -6.82
N THR A 391 -18.07 26.28 -7.19
CA THR A 391 -19.16 26.66 -6.29
C THR A 391 -19.94 25.45 -5.77
N GLY A 392 -19.98 25.27 -4.45
CA GLY A 392 -20.67 24.16 -3.79
C GLY A 392 -19.92 22.83 -3.79
N GLN A 393 -18.65 22.79 -4.22
CA GLN A 393 -17.81 21.60 -4.23
C GLN A 393 -16.61 21.73 -3.27
N PRO A 394 -16.00 20.62 -2.84
CA PRO A 394 -14.73 20.64 -2.12
C PRO A 394 -13.62 21.34 -2.93
N GLU A 395 -12.66 21.92 -2.22
CA GLU A 395 -11.42 22.40 -2.85
C GLU A 395 -10.59 21.23 -3.41
N PHE A 396 -9.82 21.49 -4.46
CA PHE A 396 -8.91 20.54 -5.06
C PHE A 396 -7.56 21.20 -5.36
N PRO A 397 -6.44 20.47 -5.21
CA PRO A 397 -5.11 21.01 -5.50
C PRO A 397 -4.91 21.15 -7.02
N LEU A 398 -4.20 22.20 -7.42
CA LEU A 398 -3.71 22.40 -8.78
C LEU A 398 -2.21 22.18 -8.83
N THR A 399 -1.80 21.14 -9.55
CA THR A 399 -0.38 20.87 -9.78
C THR A 399 0.08 21.64 -11.02
N TYR A 400 1.13 22.44 -10.85
CA TYR A 400 1.78 23.13 -11.95
C TYR A 400 2.37 22.11 -12.93
N ALA A 401 2.14 22.33 -14.23
CA ALA A 401 2.70 21.52 -15.29
C ALA A 401 3.81 22.27 -16.04
N SER A 402 3.50 23.44 -16.57
CA SER A 402 4.41 24.25 -17.39
C SER A 402 3.73 25.57 -17.76
N GLU A 403 4.46 26.67 -17.76
CA GLU A 403 3.97 28.00 -18.18
C GLU A 403 2.70 28.43 -17.43
N ASP A 404 1.53 28.30 -18.08
CA ASP A 404 0.22 28.65 -17.55
C ASP A 404 -0.70 27.41 -17.39
N LEU A 405 -0.13 26.22 -17.46
CA LEU A 405 -0.84 24.95 -17.44
C LEU A 405 -0.81 24.27 -16.07
N PHE A 406 -1.99 23.91 -15.57
CA PHE A 406 -2.20 23.23 -14.30
C PHE A 406 -3.10 22.00 -14.48
N TYR A 407 -2.99 21.02 -13.58
CA TYR A 407 -3.84 19.84 -13.60
C TYR A 407 -4.30 19.41 -12.20
N PHE A 408 -5.46 18.76 -12.17
CA PHE A 408 -5.92 17.99 -11.02
C PHE A 408 -6.20 16.55 -11.49
N GLN A 409 -5.21 15.68 -11.24
CA GLN A 409 -5.16 14.32 -11.80
C GLN A 409 -6.36 13.46 -11.38
N ALA A 410 -6.76 13.50 -10.10
CA ALA A 410 -7.87 12.69 -9.58
C ALA A 410 -9.22 13.06 -10.21
N GLY A 411 -9.40 14.31 -10.63
CA GLY A 411 -10.59 14.78 -11.35
C GLY A 411 -10.47 14.70 -12.87
N GLY A 412 -9.31 14.32 -13.41
CA GLY A 412 -9.01 14.38 -14.84
C GLY A 412 -9.15 15.78 -15.42
N ILE A 413 -8.83 16.81 -14.63
CA ILE A 413 -8.97 18.22 -14.99
C ILE A 413 -7.62 18.76 -15.45
N GLU A 414 -7.62 19.49 -16.56
CA GLU A 414 -6.52 20.32 -17.04
C GLU A 414 -7.01 21.77 -17.15
N MET A 415 -6.22 22.73 -16.70
CA MET A 415 -6.54 24.17 -16.71
C MET A 415 -5.40 24.92 -17.40
N ASP A 416 -5.71 25.45 -18.57
CA ASP A 416 -4.79 26.19 -19.43
C ASP A 416 -5.07 27.68 -19.26
N PHE A 417 -4.29 28.36 -18.42
CA PHE A 417 -4.50 29.76 -18.08
C PHE A 417 -4.01 30.69 -19.18
N SER A 418 -4.62 31.86 -19.20
CA SER A 418 -4.28 32.98 -20.06
C SER A 418 -4.50 34.27 -19.27
N LYS A 419 -4.09 35.40 -19.83
CA LYS A 419 -4.19 36.71 -19.18
C LYS A 419 -5.59 37.03 -18.60
N ASP A 420 -6.65 36.61 -19.30
CA ASP A 420 -8.03 37.01 -18.97
C ASP A 420 -8.90 35.85 -18.44
N GLY A 421 -8.33 34.67 -18.19
CA GLY A 421 -9.12 33.48 -17.94
C GLY A 421 -8.36 32.17 -18.02
N PHE A 422 -9.09 31.05 -18.15
CA PHE A 422 -8.50 29.76 -18.47
C PHE A 422 -9.45 28.90 -19.29
N VAL A 423 -8.90 27.88 -19.95
CA VAL A 423 -9.68 26.79 -20.56
C VAL A 423 -9.58 25.56 -19.67
N LEU A 424 -10.71 25.11 -19.13
CA LEU A 424 -10.80 23.86 -18.38
C LEU A 424 -11.12 22.71 -19.33
N LYS A 425 -10.27 21.69 -19.37
CA LYS A 425 -10.49 20.45 -20.13
C LYS A 425 -10.75 19.31 -19.15
N GLN A 426 -11.83 18.55 -19.40
CA GLN A 426 -12.15 17.35 -18.64
C GLN A 426 -12.70 16.27 -19.60
N GLY A 427 -11.92 15.21 -19.80
CA GLY A 427 -12.18 14.25 -20.88
C GLY A 427 -12.14 14.94 -22.25
N GLN A 428 -13.22 14.81 -23.04
CA GLN A 428 -13.36 15.46 -24.35
C GLN A 428 -13.99 16.88 -24.26
N LYS A 429 -14.43 17.30 -23.07
CA LYS A 429 -15.12 18.58 -22.88
C LYS A 429 -14.11 19.70 -22.63
N LYS A 430 -14.43 20.89 -23.14
CA LYS A 430 -13.69 22.13 -22.90
C LYS A 430 -14.66 23.22 -22.45
N PHE A 431 -14.29 23.97 -21.42
CA PHE A 431 -15.08 25.07 -20.88
C PHE A 431 -14.20 26.31 -20.76
N ASN A 432 -14.66 27.43 -21.29
CA ASN A 432 -13.95 28.69 -21.24
C ASN A 432 -14.39 29.47 -20.01
N TYR A 433 -13.42 29.83 -19.19
CA TYR A 433 -13.61 30.61 -17.99
C TYR A 433 -12.93 31.97 -18.17
N LYS A 434 -13.61 33.04 -17.76
CA LYS A 434 -13.07 34.39 -17.72
C LYS A 434 -12.94 34.85 -16.28
N LYS A 435 -11.84 35.54 -15.99
CA LYS A 435 -11.62 36.17 -14.68
C LYS A 435 -12.66 37.28 -14.49
N GLU A 436 -13.26 37.33 -13.30
CA GLU A 436 -14.20 38.39 -12.90
C GLU A 436 -13.52 39.72 -12.59
#